data_AF-A0A7J7KRL1-F1
#
_entry.id   AF-A0A7J7KRL1-F1
#
_cell.length_a   1.000
_cell.length_b   1.000
_cell.length_c   1.000
_cell.angle_alpha   90.00
_cell.angle_beta   90.00
_cell.angle_gamma   90.00
#
_symmetry.space_group_name_H-M   'P 1'
#
loop_
_entity.id
_entity.type
_entity.pdbx_description
1 polymer ?
#
loop_
_entity_poly.entity_id
_entity_poly.type
_entity_poly.pdbx_seq_one_letter_code
_entity_poly.pdbx_strand_id
1 'polypeptide(L)'
;MTCQCRLYYDVQVQVHNMTCKCRCYCVDVHGKLIDGYSHGVSETDDRITCQCARDKSAYFKLGIIGRLFHCTEHGDYENVQCHGSVCYCADRKTGKQIDGTGIHISAKSKLDC
;
A
#
# COMPACT_ATOMS: atom_id res chain seq x y z
N MET A 1 -8.88 7.30 -2.94
CA MET A 1 -8.56 6.36 -4.04
C MET A 1 -9.26 6.87 -5.29
N THR A 2 -8.72 6.63 -6.48
CA THR A 2 -9.40 6.92 -7.76
C THR A 2 -9.30 5.71 -8.67
N CYS A 3 -10.36 5.38 -9.41
CA CYS A 3 -10.37 4.23 -10.30
C CYS A 3 -10.68 4.67 -11.73
N GLN A 4 -9.92 4.14 -12.68
CA GLN A 4 -10.06 4.43 -14.10
C GLN A 4 -10.20 3.14 -14.89
N CYS A 5 -11.12 3.14 -15.85
CA CYS A 5 -11.39 2.01 -16.72
C CYS A 5 -10.95 2.35 -18.15
N ARG A 6 -10.22 1.45 -18.80
CA ARG A 6 -9.90 1.57 -20.22
C ARG A 6 -10.24 0.26 -20.93
N LEU A 7 -10.75 0.40 -22.16
CA LEU A 7 -10.91 -0.73 -23.06
C LEU A 7 -9.52 -1.18 -23.51
N TYR A 8 -9.17 -2.44 -23.29
CA TYR A 8 -7.93 -3.03 -23.78
C TYR A 8 -8.26 -4.19 -24.73
N TYR A 9 -7.55 -4.25 -25.86
CA TYR A 9 -7.50 -5.42 -26.72
C TYR A 9 -6.54 -6.44 -26.10
N ASP A 10 -7.04 -7.59 -25.68
CA ASP A 10 -6.21 -8.66 -25.12
C ASP A 10 -5.58 -9.47 -26.27
N VAL A 11 -4.36 -9.11 -26.70
CA VAL A 11 -3.63 -9.76 -27.81
C VAL A 11 -3.07 -11.13 -27.41
N GLN A 12 -3.69 -11.84 -26.47
CA GLN A 12 -3.21 -13.15 -25.98
C GLN A 12 -4.29 -14.25 -25.98
N VAL A 13 -5.55 -13.95 -26.29
CA VAL A 13 -6.61 -14.96 -26.42
C VAL A 13 -7.32 -14.75 -27.75
N GLN A 14 -7.22 -15.75 -28.64
CA GLN A 14 -7.87 -15.79 -29.97
C GLN A 14 -9.40 -15.94 -29.88
N VAL A 15 -10.06 -15.02 -29.18
CA VAL A 15 -11.52 -14.82 -29.21
C VAL A 15 -11.74 -13.32 -29.12
N HIS A 16 -12.53 -12.75 -30.04
CA HIS A 16 -12.98 -11.35 -29.96
C HIS A 16 -13.71 -11.14 -28.62
N ASN A 17 -13.00 -10.70 -27.59
CA ASN A 17 -13.58 -10.44 -26.27
C ASN A 17 -12.95 -9.19 -25.68
N MET A 18 -13.68 -8.09 -25.80
CA MET A 18 -13.28 -6.77 -25.31
C MET A 18 -13.37 -6.77 -23.78
N THR A 19 -12.24 -6.77 -23.09
CA THR A 19 -12.20 -6.75 -21.62
C THR A 19 -11.99 -5.33 -21.10
N CYS A 20 -12.87 -4.89 -20.20
CA CYS A 20 -12.71 -3.63 -19.49
C CYS A 20 -11.80 -3.88 -18.28
N LYS A 21 -10.52 -3.51 -18.37
CA LYS A 21 -9.63 -3.56 -17.21
C LYS A 21 -9.71 -2.22 -16.50
N CYS A 22 -10.28 -2.24 -15.29
CA CYS A 22 -10.31 -1.09 -14.40
C CYS A 22 -9.16 -1.19 -13.40
N ARG A 23 -8.44 -0.10 -13.22
CA ARG A 23 -7.34 0.02 -12.25
C ARG A 23 -7.67 1.13 -11.26
N CYS A 24 -7.47 0.83 -9.98
CA CYS A 24 -7.53 1.81 -8.91
C CYS A 24 -6.13 2.26 -8.54
N TYR A 25 -6.02 3.53 -8.14
CA TYR A 25 -4.79 4.19 -7.78
C TYR A 25 -4.96 4.91 -6.45
N CYS A 26 -3.92 4.83 -5.61
CA CYS A 26 -3.88 5.63 -4.42
C CYS A 26 -3.66 7.10 -4.77
N VAL A 27 -4.39 7.97 -4.07
CA VAL A 27 -4.28 9.42 -4.19
C VAL A 27 -4.04 10.03 -2.82
N ASP A 28 -3.37 11.16 -2.82
CA ASP A 28 -3.19 11.98 -1.63
C ASP A 28 -4.47 12.75 -1.26
N VAL A 29 -4.37 13.58 -0.23
CA VAL A 29 -5.47 14.41 0.29
C VAL A 29 -6.00 15.45 -0.72
N HIS A 30 -5.24 15.75 -1.78
CA HIS A 30 -5.63 16.67 -2.85
C HIS A 30 -6.05 15.94 -4.14
N GLY A 31 -6.14 14.60 -4.11
CA GLY A 31 -6.49 13.80 -5.28
C GLY A 31 -5.34 13.57 -6.26
N LYS A 32 -4.10 14.00 -5.95
CA LYS A 32 -2.94 13.72 -6.80
C LYS A 32 -2.54 12.25 -6.65
N LEU A 33 -2.24 11.61 -7.77
CA LEU A 33 -1.75 10.23 -7.81
C LEU A 33 -0.48 10.06 -6.96
N ILE A 34 -0.45 8.99 -6.19
CA ILE A 34 0.74 8.54 -5.46
C ILE A 34 1.35 7.40 -6.28
N ASP A 35 2.49 7.66 -6.91
CA ASP A 35 3.14 6.70 -7.80
C ASP A 35 3.54 5.42 -7.07
N GLY A 36 3.43 4.29 -7.78
CA GLY A 36 3.79 2.97 -7.29
C GLY A 36 2.68 2.20 -6.58
N TYR A 37 1.51 2.82 -6.35
CA TYR A 37 0.39 2.16 -5.65
C TYR A 37 -0.85 2.06 -6.53
N SER A 38 -1.09 0.87 -7.07
CA SER A 38 -2.26 0.59 -7.89
C SER A 38 -2.67 -0.88 -7.82
N HIS A 39 -3.92 -1.17 -8.16
CA HIS A 39 -4.43 -2.54 -8.22
C HIS A 39 -5.58 -2.64 -9.22
N GLY A 40 -5.83 -3.84 -9.77
CA GLY A 40 -7.04 -4.09 -10.53
C GLY A 40 -8.29 -3.98 -9.65
N VAL A 41 -9.39 -3.49 -10.21
CA VAL A 41 -10.70 -3.48 -9.51
C VAL A 41 -11.15 -4.90 -9.16
N SER A 42 -10.78 -5.88 -9.98
CA SER A 42 -11.08 -7.30 -9.76
C SER A 42 -10.08 -8.03 -8.86
N GLU A 43 -8.98 -7.38 -8.47
CA GLU A 43 -7.83 -8.06 -7.84
C GLU A 43 -7.84 -8.04 -6.31
N THR A 44 -8.83 -7.44 -5.63
CA THR A 44 -8.65 -7.17 -4.20
C THR A 44 -9.92 -7.17 -3.35
N ASP A 45 -9.81 -7.87 -2.21
CA ASP A 45 -10.56 -7.73 -0.95
C ASP A 45 -11.04 -6.28 -0.71
N ASP A 46 -12.33 -6.11 -0.36
CA ASP A 46 -13.12 -4.86 -0.31
C ASP A 46 -12.59 -3.76 0.64
N ARG A 47 -11.34 -3.87 1.12
CA ARG A 47 -10.84 -3.13 2.28
C ARG A 47 -9.59 -2.30 2.02
N ILE A 48 -9.06 -2.18 0.81
CA ILE A 48 -7.83 -1.39 0.57
C ILE A 48 -8.09 0.10 0.85
N THR A 49 -7.29 0.68 1.75
CA THR A 49 -7.48 2.06 2.21
C THR A 49 -6.47 3.04 1.62
N CYS A 50 -5.31 2.54 1.17
CA CYS A 50 -4.14 3.34 0.77
C CYS A 50 -3.51 4.12 1.93
N GLN A 51 -3.77 3.77 3.19
CA GLN A 51 -3.37 4.61 4.31
C GLN A 51 -1.84 4.76 4.42
N CYS A 52 -1.08 3.68 4.24
CA CYS A 52 0.39 3.73 4.27
C CYS A 52 0.95 4.61 3.15
N ALA A 53 0.43 4.46 1.92
CA ALA A 53 0.83 5.29 0.79
C ALA A 53 0.56 6.78 1.05
N ARG A 54 -0.58 7.13 1.64
CA ARG A 54 -0.92 8.51 2.01
C ARG A 54 0.01 9.06 3.07
N ASP A 55 0.26 8.30 4.14
CA ASP A 55 1.12 8.73 5.24
C ASP A 55 2.57 8.91 4.77
N LYS A 56 3.07 7.99 3.95
CA LYS A 56 4.39 8.09 3.29
C LYS A 56 4.48 9.33 2.40
N SER A 57 3.47 9.58 1.56
CA SER A 57 3.41 10.75 0.68
C SER A 57 3.36 12.06 1.47
N ALA A 58 2.54 12.12 2.52
CA ALA A 58 2.44 13.29 3.39
C ALA A 58 3.76 13.56 4.11
N TYR A 59 4.39 12.53 4.68
CA TYR A 59 5.68 12.66 5.37
C TYR A 59 6.79 13.13 4.42
N PHE A 60 6.89 12.54 3.23
CA PHE A 60 7.90 12.92 2.23
C PHE A 60 7.76 14.38 1.79
N LYS A 61 6.53 14.88 1.66
CA LYS A 61 6.27 16.29 1.30
C LYS A 61 6.71 17.30 2.38
N LEU A 62 6.90 16.86 3.63
CA LEU A 62 7.48 17.72 4.67
C LEU A 62 8.98 17.97 4.46
N GLY A 63 9.64 17.25 3.54
CA GLY A 63 11.08 17.35 3.32
C GLY A 63 11.91 16.72 4.45
N ILE A 64 11.28 15.95 5.35
CA ILE A 64 11.93 15.29 6.47
C ILE A 64 12.40 13.91 6.02
N ILE A 65 13.68 13.61 6.27
CA ILE A 65 14.30 12.32 5.99
C ILE A 65 14.46 11.56 7.32
N GLY A 66 14.21 10.25 7.31
CA GLY A 66 14.53 9.38 8.45
C GLY A 66 13.42 8.46 8.92
N ARG A 67 12.19 8.59 8.39
CA ARG A 67 11.12 7.61 8.62
C ARG A 67 10.93 6.73 7.40
N LEU A 68 11.02 5.42 7.62
CA LEU A 68 10.68 4.41 6.62
C LEU A 68 9.25 3.94 6.81
N PHE A 69 8.53 3.77 5.71
CA PHE A 69 7.18 3.23 5.69
C PHE A 69 7.19 1.93 4.89
N HIS A 70 6.82 0.82 5.53
CA HIS A 70 6.70 -0.48 4.87
C HIS A 70 5.25 -0.63 4.38
N CYS A 71 5.02 -0.37 3.10
CA CYS A 71 3.69 -0.43 2.50
C CYS A 71 3.61 -1.62 1.55
N THR A 72 2.45 -2.26 1.49
CA THR A 72 2.14 -3.23 0.45
C THR A 72 2.12 -2.54 -0.93
N GLU A 73 2.19 -3.33 -2.00
CA GLU A 73 2.10 -2.83 -3.38
C GLU A 73 0.78 -2.09 -3.68
N HIS A 74 -0.27 -2.35 -2.89
CA HIS A 74 -1.57 -1.68 -3.01
C HIS A 74 -1.73 -0.46 -2.08
N GLY A 75 -0.73 -0.17 -1.25
CA GLY A 75 -0.66 1.07 -0.47
C GLY A 75 -1.21 1.01 0.96
N ASP A 76 -1.58 -0.18 1.45
CA ASP A 76 -1.84 -0.42 2.87
C ASP A 76 -0.53 -0.72 3.61
N TYR A 77 -0.57 -0.80 4.95
CA TYR A 77 0.61 -1.14 5.74
C TYR A 77 0.94 -2.63 5.63
N GLU A 78 2.23 -2.96 5.57
CA GLU A 78 2.70 -4.32 5.84
C GLU A 78 2.47 -4.66 7.32
N ASN A 79 2.32 -5.97 7.62
CA ASN A 79 2.14 -6.49 8.99
C ASN A 79 3.25 -6.10 9.95
N VAL A 80 4.46 -5.80 9.44
CA VAL A 80 5.60 -5.40 10.25
C VAL A 80 6.01 -3.99 9.88
N GLN A 81 5.99 -3.08 10.86
CA GLN A 81 6.59 -1.75 10.73
C GLN A 81 7.83 -1.65 11.59
N CYS A 82 8.75 -0.79 11.17
CA CYS A 82 9.94 -0.46 11.95
C CYS A 82 10.09 1.06 12.05
N HIS A 83 10.32 1.55 13.26
CA HIS A 83 10.62 2.95 13.53
C HIS A 83 11.93 3.06 14.29
N GLY A 84 12.94 3.64 13.64
CA GLY A 84 14.32 3.60 14.13
C GLY A 84 14.82 2.17 14.26
N SER A 85 15.23 1.79 15.47
CA SER A 85 15.74 0.44 15.78
C SER A 85 14.67 -0.51 16.31
N VAL A 86 13.40 -0.13 16.32
CA VAL A 86 12.31 -0.93 16.90
C VAL A 86 11.34 -1.37 15.81
N CYS A 87 11.01 -2.65 15.76
CA CYS A 87 10.02 -3.23 14.85
C CYS A 87 8.85 -3.86 15.62
N TYR A 88 7.63 -3.80 15.06
CA TYR A 88 6.41 -4.24 15.72
C TYR A 88 5.35 -4.73 14.73
N CYS A 89 4.41 -5.56 15.20
CA CYS A 89 3.24 -5.95 14.43
C CYS A 89 2.27 -4.77 14.32
N ALA A 90 1.93 -4.40 13.10
CA ALA A 90 1.10 -3.25 12.79
C ALA A 90 -0.22 -3.67 12.14
N ASP A 91 -1.28 -2.96 12.51
CA ASP A 91 -2.57 -3.07 11.87
C ASP A 91 -2.45 -2.62 10.41
N ARG A 92 -2.85 -3.49 9.47
CA ARG A 92 -2.69 -3.23 8.02
C ARG A 92 -3.37 -1.94 7.55
N LYS A 93 -4.43 -1.48 8.24
CA LYS A 93 -5.25 -0.35 7.82
C LYS A 93 -4.79 0.96 8.43
N THR A 94 -4.25 0.93 9.63
CA THR A 94 -3.89 2.14 10.40
C THR A 94 -2.39 2.28 10.64
N GLY A 95 -1.61 1.22 10.48
CA GLY A 95 -0.19 1.18 10.80
C GLY A 95 0.10 1.25 12.31
N LYS A 96 -0.95 1.23 13.14
CA LYS A 96 -0.83 1.25 14.59
C LYS A 96 -0.33 -0.10 15.09
N GLN A 97 0.47 -0.08 16.13
CA GLN A 97 0.90 -1.30 16.79
C GLN A 97 -0.32 -2.05 17.33
N ILE A 98 -0.43 -3.35 17.01
CA ILE A 98 -1.58 -4.17 17.40
C ILE A 98 -1.49 -4.55 18.87
N ASP A 99 -0.31 -4.94 19.38
CA ASP A 99 -0.09 -5.28 20.79
C ASP A 99 1.42 -5.38 21.12
N GLY A 100 1.74 -5.46 22.42
CA GLY A 100 3.07 -5.81 22.95
C GLY A 100 4.10 -4.67 22.98
N THR A 101 5.37 -5.04 23.17
CA THR A 101 6.52 -4.14 22.99
C THR A 101 7.21 -4.48 21.68
N GLY A 102 7.59 -3.48 20.89
CA GLY A 102 8.39 -3.72 19.70
C GLY A 102 9.74 -4.36 20.04
N ILE A 103 10.29 -5.12 19.10
CA ILE A 103 11.60 -5.76 19.24
C ILE A 103 12.68 -4.94 18.55
N HIS A 104 13.93 -5.11 18.97
CA HIS A 104 15.06 -4.50 18.26
C HIS A 104 15.14 -5.05 16.82
N ILE A 105 15.48 -4.21 15.84
CA ILE A 105 15.51 -4.56 14.41
C ILE A 105 16.42 -5.75 14.10
N SER A 106 17.47 -5.97 14.90
CA SER A 106 18.33 -7.15 14.77
C SER A 106 17.61 -8.48 15.03
N ALA A 107 16.47 -8.44 15.72
CA ALA A 107 15.62 -9.59 15.99
C ALA A 107 14.36 -9.61 15.09
N LYS A 108 14.23 -8.72 14.10
CA LYS A 108 13.04 -8.60 13.22
C LYS A 108 12.54 -9.93 12.68
N SER A 109 13.44 -10.83 12.30
CA SER A 109 13.10 -12.17 11.78
C SER A 109 12.38 -13.09 12.77
N LYS A 110 12.39 -12.75 14.07
CA LYS A 110 11.70 -13.48 15.13
C LYS A 110 10.30 -12.91 15.44
N LEU A 111 9.92 -11.82 14.77
CA LEU A 111 8.61 -11.20 14.96
C LEU A 111 7.58 -11.98 14.13
N ASP A 112 6.60 -12.58 14.80
CA ASP A 112 5.52 -13.34 14.18
C ASP A 112 4.25 -12.47 14.11
N CYS A 113 3.95 -12.02 12.89
CA CYS A 113 2.79 -11.23 12.46
C CYS A 113 2.33 -11.75 11.09
#